data_AF-A0A973H8V4-F1
#
_entry.id   AF-A0A973H8V4-F1
#
_cell.length_a   1.000
_cell.length_b   1.000
_cell.length_c   1.000
_cell.angle_alpha   90.00
_cell.angle_beta   90.00
_cell.angle_gamma   90.00
#
_symmetry.space_group_name_H-M   'P 1'
#
loop_
_entity.id
_entity.type
_entity.pdbx_description
1 polymer ?
#
loop_
_entity_poly.entity_id
_entity_poly.type
_entity_poly.pdbx_seq_one_letter_code
_entity_poly.pdbx_strand_id
1 'polypeptide(L)'
;MSRSDPSPDGPEHVDTAERCTDPARRRLILGAAGGTLLGAFGLTRLGAVMADEQPVLDTLTNAGSASRQATRLGSVSDRAPEEFLDVPEGMIMFPVLAASDCFVLDNFGDARGCCRLHVGVDIMGSENQPVFAVTDGVLAQKYTNTGTAGWGWKIENEAGDVVTKYFHLTEDLRGLEIGDTVRRGDVIGYVGDSGTTVGNFHLHFEYRPNNVPVDPLPLLAVPDDACGISNPLRS
;
A
#
# COMPACT_ATOMS: atom_id res chain seq x y z
N MET A 1 25.49 64.86 5.03
CA MET A 1 26.28 63.75 5.61
C MET A 1 25.31 62.67 6.04
N SER A 2 25.59 61.45 5.58
CA SER A 2 24.97 60.14 5.88
C SER A 2 23.46 59.96 5.74
N ARG A 3 23.13 59.29 4.62
CA ARG A 3 22.03 58.33 4.49
C ARG A 3 22.35 57.10 5.35
N SER A 4 21.31 56.46 5.88
CA SER A 4 21.38 55.14 6.50
C SER A 4 20.55 54.20 5.62
N ASP A 5 21.24 53.37 4.84
CA ASP A 5 20.63 52.24 4.13
C ASP A 5 20.34 51.09 5.12
N PRO A 6 19.22 50.37 4.97
CA PRO A 6 19.03 49.09 5.67
C PRO A 6 19.71 47.93 4.91
N SER A 7 20.39 47.10 5.70
CA SER A 7 21.13 45.87 5.33
C SER A 7 20.24 44.84 4.59
N PRO A 8 20.74 44.15 3.55
CA PRO A 8 20.02 43.07 2.88
C PRO A 8 20.56 41.71 3.35
N ASP A 9 20.15 41.26 4.53
CA ASP A 9 20.40 39.87 4.95
C ASP A 9 19.06 39.20 5.28
N GLY A 10 18.35 38.82 4.21
CA GLY A 10 17.28 37.82 4.30
C GLY A 10 17.91 36.42 4.34
N PRO A 11 17.24 35.42 4.95
CA PRO A 11 17.76 34.07 4.96
C PRO A 11 17.87 33.56 3.52
N GLU A 12 19.09 33.23 3.11
CA GLU A 12 19.36 32.59 1.83
C GLU A 12 18.47 31.35 1.69
N HIS A 13 17.57 31.39 0.72
CA HIS A 13 16.97 30.18 0.16
C HIS A 13 18.11 29.34 -0.39
N VAL A 14 18.61 28.40 0.43
CA VAL A 14 19.49 27.35 -0.06
C VAL A 14 18.65 26.49 -0.97
N ASP A 15 18.81 26.71 -2.27
CA ASP A 15 18.18 25.95 -3.34
C ASP A 15 18.56 24.48 -3.18
N THR A 16 17.60 23.67 -2.72
CA THR A 16 17.77 22.22 -2.53
C THR A 16 18.13 21.50 -3.83
N ALA A 17 17.99 22.15 -5.00
CA ALA A 17 18.47 21.63 -6.27
C ALA A 17 19.99 21.46 -6.30
N GLU A 18 20.78 22.30 -5.62
CA GLU A 18 22.25 22.22 -5.65
C GLU A 18 22.81 21.03 -4.86
N ARG A 19 22.04 20.46 -3.92
CA ARG A 19 22.45 19.23 -3.21
C ARG A 19 22.37 17.97 -4.07
N CYS A 20 21.81 18.08 -5.27
CA CYS A 20 21.48 16.92 -6.12
C CYS A 20 22.55 16.65 -7.20
N THR A 21 23.56 17.52 -7.34
CA THR A 21 24.55 17.48 -8.41
C THR A 21 25.93 16.97 -8.00
N ASP A 22 26.13 16.41 -6.80
CA ASP A 22 27.41 15.80 -6.39
C ASP A 22 27.47 14.29 -6.74
N PRO A 23 28.18 13.88 -7.81
CA PRO A 23 28.30 12.48 -8.20
C PRO A 23 29.21 11.63 -7.28
N ALA A 24 29.84 12.21 -6.26
CA ALA A 24 30.91 11.55 -5.47
C ALA A 24 30.42 10.58 -4.37
N ARG A 25 29.11 10.36 -4.19
CA ARG A 25 28.58 9.50 -3.10
C ARG A 25 27.74 8.32 -3.59
N ARG A 26 28.24 7.55 -4.57
CA ARG A 26 27.75 6.20 -4.87
C ARG A 26 28.67 5.16 -4.24
N ARG A 27 28.27 4.58 -3.09
CA ARG A 27 28.92 3.37 -2.55
C ARG A 27 28.21 2.13 -3.08
N LEU A 28 28.88 1.46 -4.00
CA LEU A 28 28.59 0.12 -4.52
C LEU A 28 29.10 -0.91 -3.49
N ILE A 29 28.27 -1.83 -3.02
CA ILE A 29 28.74 -3.03 -2.34
C ILE A 29 28.40 -4.23 -3.22
N LEU A 30 29.45 -4.77 -3.83
CA LEU A 30 29.47 -6.02 -4.60
C LEU A 30 30.12 -7.08 -3.70
N GLY A 31 29.44 -8.20 -3.46
CA GLY A 31 29.97 -9.34 -2.73
C GLY A 31 29.87 -10.63 -3.55
N ALA A 32 31.03 -11.17 -3.94
CA ALA A 32 31.25 -12.41 -4.70
C ALA A 32 31.00 -13.67 -3.82
N ALA A 33 30.36 -14.74 -4.32
CA ALA A 33 30.89 -15.91 -5.05
C ALA A 33 31.71 -16.95 -4.22
N GLY A 34 31.30 -18.22 -4.34
CA GLY A 34 32.01 -19.44 -3.94
C GLY A 34 31.03 -20.47 -3.34
N GLY A 35 30.96 -21.75 -3.69
CA GLY A 35 31.68 -22.63 -4.60
C GLY A 35 31.08 -24.06 -4.47
N THR A 36 31.11 -24.80 -5.57
CA THR A 36 30.73 -26.21 -5.87
C THR A 36 31.36 -27.27 -4.90
N LEU A 37 30.95 -28.55 -4.73
CA LEU A 37 30.64 -29.68 -5.65
C LEU A 37 30.15 -30.94 -4.87
N LEU A 38 29.49 -31.87 -5.61
CA LEU A 38 29.56 -33.36 -5.59
C LEU A 38 28.75 -34.27 -4.60
N GLY A 39 28.00 -35.20 -5.20
CA GLY A 39 27.70 -36.55 -4.72
C GLY A 39 26.21 -36.91 -4.78
N ALA A 40 25.70 -38.04 -5.27
CA ALA A 40 26.17 -39.16 -6.10
C ALA A 40 24.91 -39.92 -6.57
N PHE A 41 24.97 -40.54 -7.75
CA PHE A 41 23.91 -41.36 -8.33
C PHE A 41 23.70 -42.68 -7.55
N GLY A 42 22.44 -43.11 -7.43
CA GLY A 42 22.06 -44.45 -6.99
C GLY A 42 20.71 -44.87 -7.58
N LEU A 43 20.77 -45.71 -8.62
CA LEU A 43 19.62 -46.41 -9.23
C LEU A 43 19.45 -47.77 -8.55
N THR A 44 18.22 -48.18 -8.23
CA THR A 44 17.71 -49.53 -8.54
C THR A 44 16.19 -49.64 -8.34
N ARG A 45 15.58 -50.45 -9.20
CA ARG A 45 14.14 -50.66 -9.38
C ARG A 45 13.65 -51.96 -8.69
N LEU A 46 12.31 -52.06 -8.63
CA LEU A 46 11.41 -53.23 -8.72
C LEU A 46 10.97 -53.93 -7.43
N GLY A 47 9.65 -53.96 -7.27
CA GLY A 47 8.91 -54.88 -6.39
C GLY A 47 7.49 -54.39 -6.15
N ALA A 48 6.53 -54.83 -6.98
CA ALA A 48 5.09 -54.65 -6.78
C ALA A 48 4.48 -56.00 -6.37
N VAL A 49 3.62 -56.06 -5.34
CA VAL A 49 2.55 -57.06 -5.16
C VAL A 49 1.39 -56.44 -4.36
N MET A 50 0.19 -56.89 -4.70
CA MET A 50 -1.15 -56.41 -4.39
C MET A 50 -1.79 -57.00 -3.13
N ALA A 51 -2.77 -56.29 -2.56
CA ALA A 51 -4.06 -56.75 -2.04
C ALA A 51 -4.75 -55.53 -1.41
N ASP A 52 -5.77 -54.93 -2.03
CA ASP A 52 -7.20 -55.31 -2.03
C ASP A 52 -7.87 -55.13 -0.66
N GLU A 53 -8.73 -54.11 -0.56
CA GLU A 53 -10.12 -54.18 -0.09
C GLU A 53 -10.75 -52.76 -0.15
N GLN A 54 -11.74 -52.57 -1.03
CA GLN A 54 -12.72 -51.47 -1.05
C GLN A 54 -13.98 -51.89 -0.23
N PRO A 55 -15.09 -51.13 -0.11
CA PRO A 55 -15.42 -49.75 -0.54
C PRO A 55 -16.13 -48.91 0.55
N VAL A 56 -16.39 -47.62 0.30
CA VAL A 56 -17.73 -46.98 0.20
C VAL A 56 -17.63 -45.45 0.31
N LEU A 57 -17.91 -44.71 -0.76
CA LEU A 57 -19.13 -43.90 -0.89
C LEU A 57 -19.11 -43.13 -2.22
N ASP A 58 -20.24 -43.25 -2.87
CA ASP A 58 -20.56 -42.96 -4.26
C ASP A 58 -20.63 -41.47 -4.64
N THR A 59 -20.32 -41.24 -5.92
CA THR A 59 -20.97 -40.29 -6.84
C THR A 59 -20.92 -38.80 -6.51
N LEU A 60 -20.00 -38.07 -7.15
CA LEU A 60 -20.32 -36.81 -7.85
C LEU A 60 -19.32 -36.58 -9.00
N THR A 61 -19.66 -37.07 -10.19
CA THR A 61 -19.07 -36.62 -11.45
C THR A 61 -19.85 -35.41 -11.98
N ASN A 62 -19.08 -34.42 -12.43
CA ASN A 62 -19.42 -33.36 -13.39
C ASN A 62 -20.41 -32.25 -12.99
N ALA A 63 -19.85 -31.12 -12.54
CA ALA A 63 -19.96 -29.79 -13.17
C ALA A 63 -19.18 -28.80 -12.27
N GLY A 64 -17.94 -28.40 -12.53
CA GLY A 64 -17.41 -27.98 -13.82
C GLY A 64 -18.10 -26.70 -14.25
N SER A 65 -17.67 -25.55 -13.71
CA SER A 65 -18.04 -24.20 -14.18
C SER A 65 -19.37 -23.63 -13.68
N ALA A 66 -19.61 -23.63 -12.38
CA ALA A 66 -20.59 -22.72 -11.79
C ALA A 66 -20.03 -22.14 -10.49
N SER A 67 -19.82 -20.83 -10.51
CA SER A 67 -19.67 -19.99 -9.33
C SER A 67 -18.46 -20.27 -8.42
N ARG A 68 -17.29 -19.72 -8.80
CA ARG A 68 -16.30 -19.27 -7.81
C ARG A 68 -16.83 -18.02 -7.09
N GLN A 69 -18.05 -18.09 -6.58
CA GLN A 69 -18.56 -17.17 -5.57
C GLN A 69 -18.56 -17.98 -4.28
N ALA A 70 -17.37 -18.39 -3.87
CA ALA A 70 -17.15 -18.93 -2.55
C ALA A 70 -17.26 -17.75 -1.59
N THR A 71 -18.49 -17.49 -1.17
CA THR A 71 -18.83 -16.77 0.05
C THR A 71 -17.91 -17.30 1.16
N ARG A 72 -16.82 -16.59 1.46
CA ARG A 72 -16.06 -16.83 2.69
C ARG A 72 -16.94 -16.35 3.84
N LEU A 73 -17.62 -17.28 4.48
CA LEU A 73 -18.26 -17.04 5.77
C LEU A 73 -17.19 -17.14 6.87
N GLY A 74 -16.88 -16.02 7.52
CA GLY A 74 -16.52 -15.98 8.94
C GLY A 74 -15.13 -15.43 9.31
N SER A 75 -14.97 -14.11 9.34
CA SER A 75 -14.33 -13.40 10.45
C SER A 75 -14.91 -11.97 10.51
N VAL A 76 -14.82 -11.30 11.65
CA VAL A 76 -15.33 -9.94 11.81
C VAL A 76 -14.61 -8.98 10.83
N SER A 77 -15.39 -8.16 10.11
CA SER A 77 -14.98 -6.94 9.40
C SER A 77 -14.33 -7.06 8.00
N ASP A 78 -14.98 -7.73 7.03
CA ASP A 78 -14.62 -7.60 5.60
C ASP A 78 -14.95 -6.21 5.00
N ARG A 79 -15.61 -5.35 5.78
CA ARG A 79 -16.02 -4.00 5.41
C ARG A 79 -15.73 -2.98 6.52
N ALA A 80 -15.66 -1.73 6.11
CA ALA A 80 -15.67 -0.59 7.01
C ALA A 80 -16.99 -0.49 7.80
N PRO A 81 -16.95 0.07 9.02
CA PRO A 81 -18.15 0.45 9.75
C PRO A 81 -19.01 1.43 8.93
N GLU A 82 -20.34 1.39 9.11
CA GLU A 82 -21.28 2.22 8.34
C GLU A 82 -21.02 3.73 8.50
N GLU A 83 -20.50 4.16 9.66
CA GLU A 83 -20.13 5.57 9.91
C GLU A 83 -19.01 6.06 8.98
N PHE A 84 -18.11 5.18 8.52
CA PHE A 84 -17.08 5.53 7.54
C PHE A 84 -17.65 5.63 6.11
N LEU A 85 -18.83 5.06 5.86
CA LEU A 85 -19.48 5.09 4.55
C LEU A 85 -20.34 6.34 4.35
N ASP A 86 -20.71 7.03 5.45
CA ASP A 86 -21.42 8.32 5.43
C ASP A 86 -20.44 9.47 5.19
N VAL A 87 -19.99 9.58 3.95
CA VAL A 87 -18.98 10.57 3.52
C VAL A 87 -19.70 11.83 3.04
N PRO A 88 -19.35 13.03 3.56
CA PRO A 88 -19.90 14.28 3.06
C PRO A 88 -19.72 14.46 1.56
N GLU A 89 -20.67 15.15 0.92
CA GLU A 89 -20.60 15.38 -0.53
C GLU A 89 -19.30 16.11 -0.91
N GLY A 90 -18.61 15.59 -1.93
CA GLY A 90 -17.33 16.13 -2.40
C GLY A 90 -16.10 15.67 -1.60
N MET A 91 -16.28 14.89 -0.54
CA MET A 91 -15.19 14.26 0.19
C MET A 91 -14.94 12.82 -0.26
N ILE A 92 -13.76 12.31 0.06
CA ILE A 92 -13.38 10.90 -0.11
C ILE A 92 -13.36 10.21 1.24
N MET A 93 -13.78 8.94 1.24
CA MET A 93 -13.77 8.08 2.42
C MET A 93 -12.36 7.99 3.02
N PHE A 94 -12.28 7.99 4.35
CA PHE A 94 -11.02 7.74 5.04
C PHE A 94 -10.60 6.25 4.88
N PRO A 95 -9.39 5.96 4.34
CA PRO A 95 -9.03 4.61 3.90
C PRO A 95 -8.56 3.67 5.01
N VAL A 96 -8.43 4.13 6.25
CA VAL A 96 -7.92 3.31 7.36
C VAL A 96 -8.95 3.33 8.49
N LEU A 97 -9.22 2.19 9.13
CA LEU A 97 -10.07 2.17 10.31
C LEU A 97 -9.47 3.04 11.42
N ALA A 98 -10.01 4.23 11.68
CA ALA A 98 -9.41 5.15 12.64
C ALA A 98 -9.36 4.55 14.06
N ALA A 99 -8.24 4.77 14.75
CA ALA A 99 -8.01 4.42 16.14
C ALA A 99 -7.44 5.66 16.85
N SER A 100 -7.50 5.73 18.18
CA SER A 100 -7.16 6.94 18.96
C SER A 100 -5.72 7.46 18.77
N ASP A 101 -4.82 6.65 18.20
CA ASP A 101 -3.44 6.98 17.87
C ASP A 101 -3.24 7.35 16.39
N CYS A 102 -4.32 7.49 15.61
CA CYS A 102 -4.28 7.86 14.21
C CYS A 102 -3.83 9.30 14.00
N PHE A 103 -2.94 9.51 13.04
CA PHE A 103 -2.63 10.84 12.53
C PHE A 103 -2.32 10.80 11.04
N VAL A 104 -2.80 11.79 10.30
CA VAL A 104 -2.46 12.01 8.90
C VAL A 104 -1.35 13.04 8.81
N LEU A 105 -0.31 12.74 8.05
CA LEU A 105 0.76 13.67 7.76
C LEU A 105 0.36 14.57 6.57
N ASP A 106 0.37 15.87 6.81
CA ASP A 106 0.33 16.93 5.79
C ASP A 106 1.71 17.02 5.12
N ASN A 107 1.99 16.06 4.24
CA ASN A 107 3.30 15.87 3.64
C ASN A 107 3.24 15.65 2.13
N PHE A 108 2.12 15.97 1.48
CA PHE A 108 2.04 15.98 0.02
C PHE A 108 2.97 17.06 -0.54
N GLY A 109 3.75 16.70 -1.56
CA GLY A 109 4.73 17.61 -2.17
C GLY A 109 6.07 17.68 -1.43
N ASP A 110 6.23 17.02 -0.28
CA ASP A 110 7.50 17.00 0.46
C ASP A 110 8.63 16.38 -0.36
N ALA A 111 9.84 16.92 -0.23
CA ALA A 111 11.02 16.38 -0.89
C ALA A 111 11.36 14.96 -0.37
N ARG A 112 11.61 14.03 -1.29
CA ARG A 112 12.00 12.64 -1.02
C ARG A 112 13.33 12.35 -1.72
N GLY A 113 14.43 12.67 -1.06
CA GLY A 113 15.76 12.61 -1.65
C GLY A 113 15.98 13.74 -2.66
N CYS A 114 16.76 13.49 -3.72
CA CYS A 114 17.23 14.56 -4.59
C CYS A 114 16.22 15.03 -5.66
N CYS A 115 15.31 14.17 -6.12
CA CYS A 115 14.51 14.48 -7.32
C CYS A 115 13.09 13.90 -7.29
N ARG A 116 12.59 13.52 -6.12
CA ARG A 116 11.25 12.94 -5.97
C ARG A 116 10.46 13.79 -4.99
N LEU A 117 9.19 14.01 -5.30
CA LEU A 117 8.24 14.58 -4.36
C LEU A 117 7.35 13.47 -3.79
N HIS A 118 6.84 13.70 -2.61
CA HIS A 118 5.79 12.87 -2.04
C HIS A 118 4.48 13.13 -2.79
N VAL A 119 3.89 12.10 -3.39
CA VAL A 119 2.74 12.22 -4.32
C VAL A 119 1.47 11.59 -3.73
N GLY A 120 1.39 11.60 -2.41
CA GLY A 120 0.30 11.10 -1.59
C GLY A 120 0.45 11.66 -0.18
N VAL A 121 -0.31 11.11 0.76
CA VAL A 121 -0.19 11.39 2.19
C VAL A 121 0.12 10.10 2.94
N ASP A 122 0.81 10.24 4.07
CA ASP A 122 1.07 9.11 4.96
C ASP A 122 0.05 9.16 6.11
N ILE A 123 -0.78 8.12 6.21
CA ILE A 123 -1.78 7.93 7.25
C ILE A 123 -1.22 6.92 8.25
N MET A 124 -0.90 7.40 9.43
CA MET A 124 -0.22 6.63 10.45
C MET A 124 -1.23 5.74 11.16
N GLY A 125 -0.83 4.50 11.42
CA GLY A 125 -1.69 3.50 12.02
C GLY A 125 -0.87 2.38 12.64
N SER A 126 -1.55 1.55 13.41
CA SER A 126 -0.98 0.34 13.99
C SER A 126 -0.84 -0.76 12.93
N GLU A 127 0.11 -1.68 13.16
CA GLU A 127 0.25 -2.88 12.35
C GLU A 127 -1.09 -3.65 12.29
N ASN A 128 -1.42 -4.19 11.11
CA ASN A 128 -2.64 -4.95 10.85
C ASN A 128 -3.95 -4.15 10.96
N GLN A 129 -3.89 -2.83 11.05
CA GLN A 129 -5.09 -1.99 11.00
C GLN A 129 -5.75 -2.10 9.61
N PRO A 130 -7.08 -2.33 9.52
CA PRO A 130 -7.75 -2.52 8.23
C PRO A 130 -7.62 -1.31 7.31
N VAL A 131 -7.30 -1.58 6.03
CA VAL A 131 -7.30 -0.60 4.94
C VAL A 131 -8.47 -0.88 4.00
N PHE A 132 -9.23 0.15 3.68
CA PHE A 132 -10.46 0.08 2.88
C PHE A 132 -10.27 0.66 1.48
N ALA A 133 -11.00 0.10 0.51
CA ALA A 133 -11.18 0.76 -0.78
C ALA A 133 -12.03 2.03 -0.60
N VAL A 134 -11.54 3.19 -1.05
CA VAL A 134 -12.27 4.48 -0.92
C VAL A 134 -13.30 4.70 -2.03
N THR A 135 -13.25 3.90 -3.10
CA THR A 135 -14.22 3.90 -4.20
C THR A 135 -14.59 2.47 -4.57
N ASP A 136 -15.75 2.29 -5.19
CA ASP A 136 -16.01 1.09 -5.99
C ASP A 136 -14.98 1.04 -7.13
N GLY A 137 -14.57 -0.16 -7.55
CA GLY A 137 -13.60 -0.29 -8.63
C GLY A 137 -13.04 -1.70 -8.80
N VAL A 138 -11.95 -1.77 -9.56
CA VAL A 138 -11.22 -3.00 -9.87
C VAL A 138 -9.78 -2.88 -9.43
N LEU A 139 -9.22 -3.95 -8.85
CA LEU A 139 -7.79 -4.05 -8.56
C LEU A 139 -7.00 -4.12 -9.87
N ALA A 140 -6.51 -2.98 -10.33
CA ALA A 140 -5.82 -2.82 -11.61
C ALA A 140 -4.33 -3.21 -11.55
N GLN A 141 -3.71 -3.15 -10.37
CA GLN A 141 -2.32 -3.56 -10.17
C GLN A 141 -2.05 -4.01 -8.74
N LYS A 142 -1.37 -5.15 -8.59
CA LYS A 142 -0.79 -5.64 -7.34
C LYS A 142 0.69 -5.27 -7.27
N TYR A 143 1.11 -4.66 -6.18
CA TYR A 143 2.51 -4.40 -5.89
C TYR A 143 3.02 -5.44 -4.90
N THR A 144 4.09 -6.15 -5.27
CA THR A 144 4.67 -7.24 -4.46
C THR A 144 6.11 -6.91 -4.10
N ASN A 145 6.35 -6.45 -2.87
CA ASN A 145 7.67 -6.06 -2.35
C ASN A 145 8.45 -5.13 -3.30
N THR A 146 7.79 -4.07 -3.77
CA THR A 146 8.32 -3.17 -4.81
C THR A 146 9.17 -2.04 -4.24
N GLY A 147 10.44 -2.32 -3.97
CA GLY A 147 11.43 -1.30 -3.60
C GLY A 147 10.97 -0.40 -2.44
N THR A 148 10.83 0.90 -2.70
CA THR A 148 10.37 1.86 -1.67
C THR A 148 8.92 1.65 -1.27
N ALA A 149 8.03 1.23 -2.18
CA ALA A 149 6.59 1.19 -1.97
C ALA A 149 6.09 -0.09 -1.27
N GLY A 150 6.90 -1.15 -1.23
CA GLY A 150 6.53 -2.41 -0.59
C GLY A 150 5.35 -3.12 -1.27
N TRP A 151 4.41 -3.62 -0.47
CA TRP A 151 3.16 -4.24 -0.90
C TRP A 151 2.05 -3.21 -1.04
N GLY A 152 1.14 -3.45 -1.98
CA GLY A 152 0.12 -2.44 -2.26
C GLY A 152 -0.83 -2.76 -3.40
N TRP A 153 -1.75 -1.83 -3.62
CA TRP A 153 -2.78 -1.90 -4.65
C TRP A 153 -2.86 -0.60 -5.44
N LYS A 154 -3.18 -0.74 -6.73
CA LYS A 154 -3.80 0.31 -7.55
C LYS A 154 -5.24 -0.11 -7.81
N ILE A 155 -6.19 0.74 -7.46
CA ILE A 155 -7.61 0.57 -7.80
C ILE A 155 -7.98 1.62 -8.84
N GLU A 156 -8.67 1.18 -9.89
CA GLU A 156 -9.34 2.04 -10.87
C GLU A 156 -10.84 1.99 -10.60
N ASN A 157 -11.48 3.16 -10.50
CA ASN A 157 -12.92 3.22 -10.34
C ASN A 157 -13.65 2.78 -11.63
N GLU A 158 -14.95 2.53 -11.53
CA GLU A 158 -15.75 2.04 -12.67
C GLU A 158 -15.74 2.98 -13.89
N ALA A 159 -15.71 4.30 -13.66
CA ALA A 159 -15.63 5.29 -14.73
C ALA A 159 -14.24 5.41 -15.38
N GLY A 160 -13.20 4.85 -14.76
CA GLY A 160 -11.81 4.90 -15.23
C GLY A 160 -11.15 6.28 -15.13
N ASP A 161 -11.79 7.23 -14.44
CA ASP A 161 -11.32 8.62 -14.28
C ASP A 161 -10.69 8.88 -12.90
N VAL A 162 -10.75 7.92 -11.97
CA VAL A 162 -10.11 8.00 -10.66
C VAL A 162 -9.26 6.76 -10.43
N VAL A 163 -7.99 6.99 -10.08
CA VAL A 163 -7.06 5.98 -9.59
C VAL A 163 -6.79 6.24 -8.12
N THR A 164 -6.80 5.19 -7.30
CA THR A 164 -6.29 5.25 -5.92
C THR A 164 -5.17 4.26 -5.74
N LYS A 165 -4.14 4.64 -4.96
CA LYS A 165 -3.05 3.73 -4.61
C LYS A 165 -2.84 3.64 -3.11
N TYR A 166 -2.47 2.44 -2.69
CA TYR A 166 -2.30 2.04 -1.31
C TYR A 166 -0.96 1.32 -1.23
N PHE A 167 0.00 1.85 -0.47
CA PHE A 167 1.34 1.29 -0.33
C PHE A 167 1.70 1.07 1.14
N HIS A 168 2.83 0.37 1.35
CA HIS A 168 3.30 -0.07 2.66
C HIS A 168 2.34 -1.03 3.37
N LEU A 169 1.47 -1.71 2.62
CA LEU A 169 0.60 -2.73 3.19
C LEU A 169 1.41 -3.92 3.73
N THR A 170 0.78 -4.74 4.56
CA THR A 170 1.32 -6.06 4.89
C THR A 170 1.39 -6.96 3.64
N GLU A 171 2.17 -8.04 3.70
CA GLU A 171 2.22 -9.04 2.63
C GLU A 171 0.88 -9.78 2.45
N ASP A 172 0.09 -9.89 3.54
CA ASP A 172 -1.26 -10.48 3.48
C ASP A 172 -2.26 -9.50 2.85
N LEU A 173 -2.39 -9.61 1.53
CA LEU A 173 -3.38 -8.87 0.74
C LEU A 173 -4.72 -9.62 0.62
N ARG A 174 -5.10 -10.38 1.66
CA ARG A 174 -6.40 -11.07 1.80
C ARG A 174 -6.73 -12.08 0.69
N GLY A 175 -5.73 -12.53 -0.06
CA GLY A 175 -5.93 -13.39 -1.23
C GLY A 175 -6.68 -12.72 -2.38
N LEU A 176 -6.74 -11.38 -2.38
CA LEU A 176 -7.24 -10.60 -3.52
C LEU A 176 -6.22 -10.64 -4.65
N GLU A 177 -6.71 -10.60 -5.89
CA GLU A 177 -5.92 -10.64 -7.10
C GLU A 177 -6.30 -9.54 -8.10
N ILE A 178 -5.41 -9.29 -9.05
CA ILE A 178 -5.66 -8.33 -10.14
C ILE A 178 -6.93 -8.76 -10.89
N GLY A 179 -7.84 -7.82 -11.11
CA GLY A 179 -9.13 -8.04 -11.76
C GLY A 179 -10.30 -8.28 -10.81
N ASP A 180 -10.06 -8.49 -9.51
CA ASP A 180 -11.15 -8.54 -8.54
C ASP A 180 -11.83 -7.18 -8.43
N THR A 181 -13.16 -7.21 -8.32
CA THR A 181 -13.97 -6.01 -8.06
C THR A 181 -14.06 -5.80 -6.55
N VAL A 182 -13.92 -4.55 -6.13
CA VAL A 182 -14.09 -4.11 -4.74
C VAL A 182 -15.15 -3.02 -4.70
N ARG A 183 -15.88 -2.98 -3.59
CA ARG A 183 -16.79 -1.89 -3.26
C ARG A 183 -16.12 -0.95 -2.29
N ARG A 184 -16.55 0.31 -2.30
CA ARG A 184 -16.20 1.29 -1.27
C ARG A 184 -16.45 0.69 0.11
N GLY A 185 -15.43 0.75 0.96
CA GLY A 185 -15.43 0.18 2.29
C GLY A 185 -14.98 -1.27 2.38
N ASP A 186 -14.81 -2.01 1.28
CA ASP A 186 -14.25 -3.36 1.35
C ASP A 186 -12.80 -3.30 1.89
N VAL A 187 -12.44 -4.21 2.78
CA VAL A 187 -11.05 -4.34 3.25
C VAL A 187 -10.17 -4.91 2.14
N ILE A 188 -9.15 -4.17 1.73
CA ILE A 188 -8.23 -4.53 0.63
C ILE A 188 -6.85 -4.96 1.11
N GLY A 189 -6.60 -4.87 2.41
CA GLY A 189 -5.35 -5.24 3.04
C GLY A 189 -5.26 -4.61 4.42
N TYR A 190 -4.04 -4.58 4.95
CA TYR A 190 -3.79 -4.05 6.28
C TYR A 190 -2.55 -3.15 6.29
N VAL A 191 -2.54 -2.18 7.20
CA VAL A 191 -1.39 -1.31 7.45
C VAL A 191 -0.18 -2.16 7.82
N GLY A 192 0.93 -1.93 7.14
CA GLY A 192 2.22 -2.56 7.38
C GLY A 192 3.36 -1.54 7.38
N ASP A 193 4.59 -2.05 7.30
CA ASP A 193 5.83 -1.28 7.26
C ASP A 193 6.71 -1.71 6.06
N SER A 194 6.08 -2.26 5.02
CA SER A 194 6.79 -2.86 3.91
C SER A 194 7.43 -1.84 2.98
N GLY A 195 8.49 -2.26 2.28
CA GLY A 195 9.32 -1.38 1.45
C GLY A 195 10.43 -0.74 2.28
N THR A 196 10.58 0.59 2.20
CA THR A 196 11.66 1.31 2.93
C THR A 196 11.20 1.89 4.28
N THR A 197 10.06 1.45 4.80
CA THR A 197 9.41 2.03 5.98
C THR A 197 9.50 1.15 7.23
N VAL A 198 10.39 0.14 7.23
CA VAL A 198 10.53 -0.85 8.32
C VAL A 198 10.52 -0.20 9.71
N GLY A 199 9.58 -0.62 10.56
CA GLY A 199 9.35 -0.09 11.91
C GLY A 199 8.52 1.21 11.99
N ASN A 200 8.08 1.75 10.86
CA ASN A 200 7.14 2.87 10.76
C ASN A 200 5.88 2.39 10.04
N PHE A 201 4.87 2.02 10.83
CA PHE A 201 3.58 1.54 10.33
C PHE A 201 2.71 2.70 9.85
N HIS A 202 2.39 2.70 8.56
CA HIS A 202 1.48 3.67 7.96
C HIS A 202 0.96 3.15 6.63
N LEU A 203 -0.16 3.72 6.19
CA LEU A 203 -0.61 3.66 4.81
C LEU A 203 -0.07 4.87 4.05
N HIS A 204 0.66 4.65 2.96
CA HIS A 204 0.83 5.70 1.97
C HIS A 204 -0.34 5.65 1.00
N PHE A 205 -1.12 6.73 0.95
CA PHE A 205 -2.33 6.84 0.16
C PHE A 205 -2.19 7.91 -0.93
N GLU A 206 -2.51 7.53 -2.17
CA GLU A 206 -2.56 8.45 -3.31
C GLU A 206 -3.97 8.52 -3.88
N TYR A 207 -4.46 9.72 -4.12
CA TYR A 207 -5.67 9.99 -4.89
C TYR A 207 -5.30 10.64 -6.23
N ARG A 208 -5.77 10.07 -7.34
CA ARG A 208 -5.32 10.44 -8.70
C ARG A 208 -6.48 10.58 -9.69
N PRO A 209 -7.21 11.71 -9.68
CA PRO A 209 -8.17 12.02 -10.73
C PRO A 209 -7.46 12.20 -12.07
N ASN A 210 -8.00 11.59 -13.12
CA ASN A 210 -7.40 11.51 -14.46
C ASN A 210 -5.93 11.02 -14.43
N ASN A 211 -5.61 10.13 -13.48
CA ASN A 211 -4.27 9.59 -13.24
C ASN A 211 -3.20 10.64 -12.84
N VAL A 212 -3.60 11.85 -12.44
CA VAL A 212 -2.72 12.91 -11.93
C VAL A 212 -2.81 12.95 -10.40
N PRO A 213 -1.70 12.83 -9.66
CA PRO A 213 -1.74 12.91 -8.20
C PRO A 213 -2.12 14.32 -7.75
N VAL A 214 -3.08 14.37 -6.84
CA VAL A 214 -3.47 15.58 -6.13
C VAL A 214 -3.31 15.35 -4.64
N ASP A 215 -3.24 16.43 -3.85
CA ASP A 215 -3.23 16.33 -2.40
C ASP A 215 -4.58 15.75 -1.91
N PRO A 216 -4.61 14.54 -1.34
CA PRO A 216 -5.83 13.94 -0.82
C PRO A 216 -6.26 14.53 0.53
N LEU A 217 -5.36 15.13 1.31
CA LEU A 217 -5.66 15.59 2.67
C LEU A 217 -6.91 16.49 2.76
N PRO A 218 -7.06 17.55 1.94
CA PRO A 218 -8.26 18.41 2.00
C PRO A 218 -9.54 17.72 1.54
N LEU A 219 -9.45 16.54 0.92
CA LEU A 219 -10.58 15.78 0.41
C LEU A 219 -10.99 14.66 1.38
N LEU A 220 -10.09 14.20 2.27
CA LEU A 220 -10.36 13.10 3.18
C LEU A 220 -11.40 13.49 4.23
N ALA A 221 -12.42 12.66 4.38
CA ALA A 221 -13.34 12.70 5.51
C ALA A 221 -12.66 12.12 6.77
N VAL A 222 -11.66 12.83 7.28
CA VAL A 222 -10.90 12.44 8.48
C VAL A 222 -11.85 12.42 9.69
N PRO A 223 -11.91 11.33 10.47
CA PRO A 223 -12.71 11.30 11.69
C PRO A 223 -12.15 12.26 12.75
N ASP A 224 -12.84 13.38 12.99
CA ASP A 224 -12.39 14.50 13.83
C ASP A 224 -12.07 14.12 15.29
N ASP A 225 -12.70 13.07 15.81
CA ASP A 225 -12.56 12.59 17.19
C ASP A 225 -11.58 11.43 17.36
N ALA A 226 -11.14 10.82 16.24
CA ALA A 226 -10.27 9.64 16.26
C ALA A 226 -8.93 9.84 15.55
N CYS A 227 -8.79 10.80 14.63
CA CYS A 227 -7.54 10.97 13.88
C CYS A 227 -7.10 12.45 13.79
N GLY A 228 -5.87 12.73 14.22
CA GLY A 228 -5.28 14.07 14.13
C GLY A 228 -4.68 14.38 12.74
N ILE A 229 -4.43 15.66 12.47
CA ILE A 229 -3.63 16.12 11.33
C ILE A 229 -2.33 16.72 11.87
N SER A 230 -1.19 16.27 11.35
CA SER A 230 0.15 16.68 11.76
C SER A 230 0.94 17.17 10.56
N ASN A 231 1.66 18.28 10.70
CA ASN A 231 2.62 18.72 9.69
C ASN A 231 4.04 18.34 10.14
N PRO A 232 4.72 17.37 9.49
CA PRO A 232 6.02 16.89 9.92
C PRO A 232 7.17 17.89 9.67
N LEU A 233 6.96 18.95 8.89
CA LEU A 233 8.00 19.92 8.49
C LEU A 233 7.87 21.31 9.14
N ARG A 234 6.85 21.52 10.01
CA ARG A 234 6.62 22.80 10.70
C ARG A 234 6.46 22.58 12.20
N SER A 235 7.55 22.22 12.87
CA SER A 235 7.68 22.22 14.33
C SER A 235 8.63 23.30 14.81
#